data_AF-A0A0Q6V0P9-F1
#
_entry.id   AF-A0A0Q6V0P9-F1
#
_cell.length_a   1.000
_cell.length_b   1.000
_cell.length_c   1.000
_cell.angle_alpha   90.00
_cell.angle_beta   90.00
_cell.angle_gamma   90.00
#
_symmetry.space_group_name_H-M   'P 1'
#
loop_
_entity.id
_entity.type
_entity.pdbx_description
1 polymer ?
#
loop_
_entity_poly.entity_id
_entity_poly.type
_entity_poly.pdbx_seq_one_letter_code
_entity_poly.pdbx_strand_id
1 'polypeptide(L)'
;MDGLKQASPSPEAQAADLAAANAAIAKATKLNEDALAGRDVPQPYSGVAHWSKLAGQATAPDTAELFRRVAKDQLARYQATIAMTRTHWAEGLSDPARRYAYKIVSLDGCGVDEANTAWFKIVLKTHGWFTIGKDGKDADTAAFLLVQHADRDPAFQAEVLPMLEKLALEGQARPANYALLFDRVAHAQKRPQRYGSQGRCNDTGVWEPFETEDPATLDQRRATMGLPPEADYAASISARACKRG
;
A
#
# COMPACT_ATOMS: atom_id res chain seq x y z
N MET A 1 21.18 -12.43 -15.69
CA MET A 1 21.49 -11.92 -17.05
C MET A 1 20.57 -12.50 -18.12
N ASP A 2 20.09 -13.74 -17.97
CA ASP A 2 19.33 -14.44 -19.03
C ASP A 2 18.01 -13.76 -19.43
N GLY A 3 17.33 -13.08 -18.50
CA GLY A 3 16.09 -12.35 -18.81
C GLY A 3 16.26 -11.04 -19.60
N LEU A 4 17.45 -10.44 -19.61
CA LEU A 4 17.76 -9.24 -20.41
C LEU A 4 18.20 -9.63 -21.83
N LYS A 5 18.95 -10.74 -21.96
CA LYS A 5 19.51 -11.23 -23.23
C LYS A 5 18.45 -11.62 -24.27
N GLN A 6 17.24 -11.96 -23.85
CA GLN A 6 16.16 -12.41 -24.74
C GLN A 6 15.25 -11.26 -25.25
N ALA A 7 15.34 -10.07 -24.66
CA ALA A 7 14.36 -9.00 -24.87
C ALA A 7 14.88 -7.78 -25.65
N SER A 8 16.20 -7.69 -25.89
CA SER A 8 16.80 -6.54 -26.59
C SER A 8 17.40 -6.97 -27.95
N PRO A 9 17.23 -6.15 -29.00
CA PRO A 9 17.40 -6.57 -30.40
C PRO A 9 18.85 -6.77 -30.86
N SER A 10 19.83 -6.30 -30.08
CA SER A 10 21.26 -6.46 -30.37
C SER A 10 22.12 -6.52 -29.10
N PRO A 11 23.34 -7.08 -29.15
CA PRO A 11 24.27 -7.07 -28.02
C PRO A 11 24.60 -5.67 -27.48
N GLU A 12 24.67 -4.66 -28.36
CA GLU A 12 24.90 -3.26 -27.99
C GLU A 12 23.70 -2.68 -27.23
N ALA A 13 22.48 -2.98 -27.68
CA ALA A 13 21.26 -2.62 -26.96
C ALA A 13 21.18 -3.31 -25.58
N GLN A 14 21.60 -4.59 -25.50
CA GLN A 14 21.68 -5.31 -24.22
C GLN A 14 22.66 -4.66 -23.24
N ALA A 15 23.82 -4.21 -23.73
CA ALA A 15 24.81 -3.54 -22.90
C ALA A 15 24.29 -2.18 -22.39
N ALA A 16 23.62 -1.40 -23.26
CA ALA A 16 23.00 -0.14 -22.89
C ALA A 16 21.87 -0.34 -21.86
N ASP A 17 20.98 -1.31 -22.07
CA ASP A 17 19.89 -1.64 -21.14
C ASP A 17 20.41 -2.08 -19.77
N LEU A 18 21.47 -2.91 -19.76
CA LEU A 18 22.09 -3.35 -18.51
C LEU A 18 22.76 -2.19 -17.76
N ALA A 19 23.46 -1.30 -18.47
CA ALA A 19 24.08 -0.12 -17.86
C ALA A 19 23.02 0.81 -17.25
N ALA A 20 21.94 1.09 -17.99
CA ALA A 20 20.83 1.91 -17.51
C ALA A 20 20.13 1.28 -16.29
N ALA A 21 19.87 -0.03 -16.34
CA ALA A 21 19.26 -0.74 -15.22
C ALA A 21 20.15 -0.73 -13.98
N ASN A 22 21.47 -0.94 -14.12
CA ASN A 22 22.40 -0.92 -12.99
C ASN A 22 22.47 0.47 -12.32
N ALA A 23 22.46 1.55 -13.11
CA ALA A 23 22.39 2.90 -12.57
C ALA A 23 21.08 3.15 -11.80
N ALA A 24 19.95 2.68 -12.34
CA ALA A 24 18.65 2.76 -11.67
C ALA A 24 18.61 1.94 -10.37
N ILE A 25 19.16 0.72 -10.38
CA ILE A 25 19.27 -0.15 -9.20
C ILE A 25 20.07 0.56 -8.10
N ALA A 26 21.24 1.12 -8.42
CA ALA A 26 22.07 1.79 -7.42
C ALA A 26 21.33 2.96 -6.75
N LYS A 27 20.63 3.79 -7.55
CA LYS A 27 19.81 4.90 -7.04
C LYS A 27 18.66 4.41 -6.17
N ALA A 28 17.93 3.38 -6.62
CA ALA A 28 16.78 2.82 -5.90
C ALA A 28 17.20 2.14 -4.59
N THR A 29 18.27 1.35 -4.59
CA THR A 29 18.81 0.70 -3.38
C THR A 29 19.18 1.75 -2.33
N LYS A 30 19.87 2.82 -2.73
CA LYS A 30 20.23 3.90 -1.80
C LYS A 30 18.99 4.57 -1.20
N LEU A 31 17.98 4.88 -2.03
CA LEU A 31 16.72 5.46 -1.55
C LEU A 31 15.95 4.51 -0.63
N ASN A 32 15.94 3.20 -0.91
CA ASN A 32 15.32 2.20 -0.06
C ASN A 32 15.99 2.15 1.33
N GLU A 33 17.32 2.11 1.35
CA GLU A 33 18.11 2.11 2.59
C GLU A 33 17.87 3.38 3.41
N ASP A 34 17.95 4.54 2.76
CA ASP A 34 17.75 5.82 3.43
C ASP A 34 16.31 5.96 3.96
N ALA A 35 15.31 5.51 3.19
CA ALA A 35 13.92 5.50 3.62
C ALA A 35 13.69 4.55 4.82
N LEU A 36 14.19 3.32 4.75
CA LEU A 36 14.06 2.35 5.85
C LEU A 36 14.84 2.77 7.11
N ALA A 37 15.90 3.57 6.96
CA ALA A 37 16.62 4.20 8.05
C ALA A 37 15.93 5.47 8.59
N GLY A 38 14.78 5.88 8.04
CA GLY A 38 14.06 7.07 8.48
C GLY A 38 14.77 8.38 8.15
N ARG A 39 15.57 8.43 7.08
CA ARG A 39 16.24 9.66 6.62
C ARG A 39 15.30 10.49 5.75
N ASP A 40 15.69 11.74 5.50
CA ASP A 40 14.96 12.60 4.58
C ASP A 40 15.19 12.16 3.14
N VAL A 41 14.10 11.79 2.47
CA VAL A 41 14.07 11.25 1.11
C VAL A 41 12.86 11.83 0.38
N PRO A 42 12.87 11.92 -0.97
CA PRO A 42 11.75 12.46 -1.72
C PRO A 42 10.50 11.56 -1.63
N GLN A 43 9.33 12.11 -1.99
CA GLN A 43 8.15 11.29 -2.28
C GLN A 43 8.46 10.29 -3.41
N PRO A 44 7.85 9.09 -3.41
CA PRO A 44 6.97 8.55 -2.37
C PRO A 44 7.73 7.95 -1.17
N TYR A 45 9.05 7.84 -1.22
CA TYR A 45 9.88 7.22 -0.18
C TYR A 45 9.75 7.88 1.20
N SER A 46 9.41 9.17 1.26
CA SER A 46 9.14 9.86 2.53
C SER A 46 8.01 9.22 3.33
N GLY A 47 7.05 8.54 2.70
CA GLY A 47 6.03 7.75 3.40
C GLY A 47 6.62 6.58 4.17
N VAL A 48 7.61 5.88 3.58
CA VAL A 48 8.35 4.80 4.27
C VAL A 48 9.21 5.39 5.39
N ALA A 49 9.91 6.50 5.11
CA ALA A 49 10.75 7.16 6.11
C ALA A 49 9.95 7.66 7.32
N HIS A 50 8.72 8.11 7.13
CA HIS A 50 7.81 8.47 8.22
C HIS A 50 7.59 7.29 9.17
N TRP A 51 7.21 6.12 8.66
CA TRP A 51 7.02 4.92 9.48
C TRP A 51 8.32 4.47 10.16
N SER A 52 9.46 4.52 9.46
CA SER A 52 10.75 4.20 10.06
C SER A 52 11.17 5.15 11.18
N LYS A 53 10.88 6.46 11.06
CA LYS A 53 11.11 7.44 12.13
C LYS A 53 10.26 7.12 13.35
N LEU A 54 8.96 6.86 13.15
CA LEU A 54 8.06 6.46 14.24
C LEU A 54 8.52 5.18 14.92
N ALA A 55 8.99 4.19 14.15
CA ALA A 55 9.55 2.95 14.70
C ALA A 55 10.77 3.18 15.60
N GLY A 56 11.63 4.16 15.27
CA GLY A 56 12.79 4.54 16.08
C GLY A 56 12.45 5.34 17.33
N GLN A 57 11.27 5.99 17.35
CA GLN A 57 10.79 6.82 18.47
C GLN A 57 9.86 6.06 19.42
N ALA A 58 9.26 4.96 18.97
CA ALA A 58 8.33 4.17 19.75
C ALA A 58 9.02 3.52 20.96
N THR A 59 8.42 3.69 22.14
CA THR A 59 8.91 3.11 23.40
C THR A 59 8.40 1.69 23.63
N ALA A 60 7.21 1.36 23.13
CA ALA A 60 6.63 0.03 23.20
C ALA A 60 7.17 -0.87 22.08
N PRO A 61 7.69 -2.09 22.39
CA PRO A 61 8.26 -2.99 21.38
C PRO A 61 7.30 -3.35 20.26
N ASP A 62 6.04 -3.65 20.59
CA ASP A 62 5.01 -4.01 19.60
C ASP A 62 4.70 -2.85 18.65
N THR A 63 4.63 -1.62 19.17
CA THR A 63 4.40 -0.41 18.36
C THR A 63 5.59 -0.11 17.46
N ALA A 64 6.81 -0.28 17.97
CA ALA A 64 8.01 -0.12 17.15
C ALA A 64 8.04 -1.13 16.00
N GLU A 65 7.70 -2.39 16.27
CA GLU A 65 7.66 -3.44 15.26
C GLU A 65 6.51 -3.26 14.26
N LEU A 66 5.33 -2.80 14.72
CA LEU A 66 4.21 -2.44 13.86
C LEU A 66 4.65 -1.43 12.79
N PHE A 67 5.32 -0.35 13.19
CA PHE A 67 5.78 0.67 12.27
C PHE A 67 6.88 0.16 11.33
N ARG A 68 7.82 -0.69 11.77
CA ARG A 68 8.82 -1.31 10.87
C ARG A 68 8.15 -2.16 9.79
N ARG A 69 7.10 -2.88 10.14
CA ARG A 69 6.35 -3.74 9.21
C ARG A 69 5.58 -2.94 8.18
N VAL A 70 4.92 -1.86 8.61
CA VAL A 70 4.24 -0.94 7.69
C VAL A 70 5.25 -0.22 6.79
N ALA A 71 6.43 0.16 7.28
CA ALA A 71 7.48 0.74 6.45
C ALA A 71 7.86 -0.20 5.29
N LYS A 72 8.06 -1.50 5.56
CA LYS A 72 8.39 -2.51 4.54
C LYS A 72 7.22 -2.78 3.58
N ASP A 73 6.00 -2.90 4.11
CA ASP A 73 4.78 -3.06 3.32
C ASP A 73 4.59 -1.90 2.32
N GLN A 74 4.68 -0.66 2.79
CA GLN A 74 4.55 0.52 1.94
C GLN A 74 5.69 0.61 0.93
N LEU A 75 6.91 0.22 1.30
CA LEU A 75 8.04 0.20 0.36
C LEU A 75 7.78 -0.76 -0.81
N ALA A 76 7.27 -1.97 -0.54
CA ALA A 76 6.93 -2.93 -1.58
C ALA A 76 5.91 -2.34 -2.58
N ARG A 77 4.88 -1.67 -2.06
CA ARG A 77 3.81 -1.04 -2.86
C ARG A 77 4.30 0.16 -3.66
N TYR A 78 5.17 0.98 -3.09
CA TYR A 78 5.78 2.09 -3.81
C TYR A 78 6.72 1.60 -4.91
N GLN A 79 7.51 0.56 -4.68
CA GLN A 79 8.37 -0.02 -5.72
C GLN A 79 7.54 -0.54 -6.91
N ALA A 80 6.44 -1.24 -6.64
CA ALA A 80 5.50 -1.66 -7.69
C ALA A 80 4.90 -0.45 -8.43
N THR A 81 4.43 0.56 -7.70
CA THR A 81 3.84 1.77 -8.28
C THR A 81 4.84 2.51 -9.17
N ILE A 82 6.06 2.75 -8.68
CA ILE A 82 7.14 3.44 -9.41
C ILE A 82 7.45 2.71 -10.71
N ALA A 83 7.55 1.37 -10.67
CA ALA A 83 7.76 0.56 -11.85
C ALA A 83 6.61 0.71 -12.86
N MET A 84 5.36 0.60 -12.40
CA MET A 84 4.18 0.68 -13.27
C MET A 84 3.99 2.06 -13.89
N THR A 85 4.21 3.14 -13.14
CA THR A 85 4.00 4.52 -13.59
C THR A 85 5.22 5.14 -14.27
N ARG A 86 6.33 4.38 -14.39
CA ARG A 86 7.59 4.83 -15.02
C ARG A 86 8.13 6.14 -14.43
N THR A 87 8.15 6.21 -13.10
CA THR A 87 8.66 7.37 -12.35
C THR A 87 9.98 7.05 -11.65
N HIS A 88 10.66 8.04 -11.08
CA HIS A 88 11.86 7.86 -10.25
C HIS A 88 12.96 6.99 -10.88
N TRP A 89 13.23 5.79 -10.34
CA TRP A 89 14.26 4.90 -10.89
C TRP A 89 13.82 4.23 -12.20
N ALA A 90 12.51 4.19 -12.48
CA ALA A 90 11.95 3.61 -13.70
C ALA A 90 11.79 4.61 -14.84
N GLU A 91 12.03 5.90 -14.58
CA GLU A 91 11.90 6.97 -15.58
C GLU A 91 12.93 6.81 -16.71
N GLY A 92 12.48 6.90 -17.95
CA GLY A 92 13.32 6.81 -19.14
C GLY A 92 13.93 5.42 -19.42
N LEU A 93 13.67 4.41 -18.59
CA LEU A 93 14.16 3.05 -18.83
C LEU A 93 13.35 2.36 -19.94
N SER A 94 14.06 1.58 -20.77
CA SER A 94 13.43 0.60 -21.65
C SER A 94 12.69 -0.47 -20.81
N ASP A 95 11.72 -1.16 -21.42
CA ASP A 95 11.01 -2.24 -20.72
C ASP A 95 11.93 -3.38 -20.24
N PRO A 96 12.92 -3.86 -21.01
CA PRO A 96 13.89 -4.84 -20.52
C PRO A 96 14.69 -4.34 -19.32
N ALA A 97 15.23 -3.11 -19.38
CA ALA A 97 15.99 -2.51 -18.29
C ALA A 97 15.14 -2.33 -17.02
N ARG A 98 13.92 -1.81 -17.17
CA ARG A 98 12.97 -1.60 -16.07
C ARG A 98 12.57 -2.91 -15.41
N ARG A 99 12.23 -3.95 -16.18
CA ARG A 99 11.87 -5.27 -15.65
C ARG A 99 13.03 -5.91 -14.89
N TYR A 100 14.26 -5.74 -15.38
CA TYR A 100 15.45 -6.23 -14.68
C TYR A 100 15.70 -5.47 -13.38
N ALA A 101 15.67 -4.13 -13.42
CA ALA A 101 15.81 -3.30 -12.24
C ALA A 101 14.75 -3.63 -11.19
N TYR A 102 13.47 -3.73 -11.60
CA TYR A 102 12.36 -4.07 -10.71
C TYR A 102 12.61 -5.36 -9.93
N LYS A 103 13.03 -6.44 -10.60
CA LYS A 103 13.34 -7.73 -9.95
C LYS A 103 14.38 -7.65 -8.84
N ILE A 104 15.24 -6.62 -8.86
CA ILE A 104 16.31 -6.45 -7.89
C ILE A 104 15.89 -5.49 -6.77
N VAL A 105 15.16 -4.42 -7.10
CA VAL A 105 14.83 -3.35 -6.14
C VAL A 105 13.49 -3.55 -5.42
N SER A 106 12.60 -4.38 -5.97
CA SER A 106 11.32 -4.69 -5.37
C SER A 106 11.46 -5.69 -4.22
N LEU A 107 10.67 -5.51 -3.17
CA LEU A 107 10.47 -6.54 -2.15
C LEU A 107 9.45 -7.58 -2.64
N ASP A 108 9.53 -8.79 -2.10
CA ASP A 108 8.44 -9.77 -2.20
C ASP A 108 7.24 -9.28 -1.37
N GLY A 109 6.42 -8.41 -1.97
CA GLY A 109 5.26 -7.81 -1.30
C GLY A 109 4.27 -8.86 -0.79
N CYS A 110 4.12 -9.95 -1.55
CA CYS A 110 3.32 -11.11 -1.19
C CYS A 110 3.82 -11.80 0.09
N GLY A 111 5.12 -12.07 0.17
CA GLY A 111 5.74 -12.60 1.39
C GLY A 111 5.70 -11.61 2.56
N VAL A 112 5.80 -10.30 2.29
CA VAL A 112 5.63 -9.25 3.32
C VAL A 112 4.22 -9.26 3.89
N ASP A 113 3.18 -9.30 3.06
CA ASP A 113 1.78 -9.34 3.49
C ASP A 113 1.49 -10.60 4.33
N GLU A 114 2.01 -11.77 3.92
CA GLU A 114 1.87 -13.03 4.67
C GLU A 114 2.58 -12.97 6.04
N ALA A 115 3.83 -12.50 6.06
CA ALA A 115 4.60 -12.36 7.29
C ALA A 115 3.97 -11.33 8.25
N ASN A 116 3.38 -10.27 7.71
CA ASN A 116 2.65 -9.27 8.48
C ASN A 116 1.34 -9.82 9.03
N THR A 117 0.57 -10.52 8.22
CA THR A 117 -0.70 -11.15 8.63
C THR A 117 -0.46 -12.16 9.77
N ALA A 118 0.54 -13.03 9.62
CA ALA A 118 0.89 -14.03 10.64
C ALA A 118 1.31 -13.38 11.97
N TRP A 119 2.15 -12.34 11.91
CA TRP A 119 2.56 -11.60 13.09
C TRP A 119 1.40 -10.85 13.74
N PHE A 120 0.58 -10.15 12.95
CA PHE A 120 -0.48 -9.31 13.48
C PHE A 120 -1.60 -10.12 14.16
N LYS A 121 -1.88 -11.34 13.67
CA LYS A 121 -2.76 -12.30 14.37
C LYS A 121 -2.32 -12.65 15.78
N ILE A 122 -1.00 -12.70 16.03
CA ILE A 122 -0.45 -12.94 17.37
C ILE A 122 -0.60 -11.68 18.21
N VAL A 123 -0.24 -10.53 17.66
CA VAL A 123 -0.31 -9.23 18.34
C VAL A 123 -1.74 -8.88 18.75
N LEU A 124 -2.74 -9.14 17.91
CA LEU A 124 -4.14 -8.93 18.28
C LEU A 124 -4.56 -9.72 19.52
N LYS A 125 -3.96 -10.90 19.77
CA LYS A 125 -4.26 -11.73 20.95
C LYS A 125 -3.53 -11.23 22.21
N THR A 126 -2.33 -10.69 22.07
CA THR A 126 -1.48 -10.29 23.21
C THR A 126 -1.63 -8.82 23.57
N HIS A 127 -1.78 -7.95 22.58
CA HIS A 127 -1.88 -6.50 22.71
C HIS A 127 -3.33 -6.01 22.58
N GLY A 128 -4.10 -6.65 21.69
CA GLY A 128 -5.37 -6.10 21.18
C GLY A 128 -5.14 -5.15 20.01
N TRP A 129 -6.13 -4.31 19.71
CA TRP A 129 -6.00 -3.26 18.71
C TRP A 129 -5.14 -2.10 19.22
N PHE A 130 -4.41 -1.45 18.31
CA PHE A 130 -3.64 -0.24 18.59
C PHE A 130 -4.58 0.97 18.59
N THR A 131 -5.23 1.22 19.72
CA THR A 131 -6.26 2.26 19.84
C THR A 131 -5.66 3.66 19.80
N ILE A 132 -6.40 4.63 19.26
CA ILE A 132 -5.99 6.04 19.21
C ILE A 132 -5.62 6.58 20.59
N GLY A 133 -6.41 6.24 21.63
CA GLY A 133 -6.20 6.76 22.99
C GLY A 133 -4.93 6.24 23.65
N LYS A 134 -4.54 4.98 23.39
CA LYS A 134 -3.39 4.33 24.02
C LYS A 134 -2.13 4.44 23.18
N ASP A 135 -2.24 4.20 21.88
CA ASP A 135 -1.12 3.98 20.97
C ASP A 135 -0.95 5.10 19.94
N GLY A 136 -1.96 5.96 19.80
CA GLY A 136 -1.95 7.10 18.89
C GLY A 136 -2.52 6.78 17.50
N LYS A 137 -2.83 7.84 16.75
CA LYS A 137 -3.47 7.75 15.42
C LYS A 137 -2.62 7.03 14.38
N ASP A 138 -1.30 7.17 14.47
CA ASP A 138 -0.38 6.52 13.54
C ASP A 138 -0.37 5.00 13.78
N ALA A 139 -0.41 4.55 15.04
CA ALA A 139 -0.47 3.14 15.37
C ALA A 139 -1.80 2.50 14.93
N ASP A 140 -2.93 3.18 15.13
CA ASP A 140 -4.23 2.76 14.59
C ASP A 140 -4.20 2.63 13.07
N THR A 141 -3.63 3.61 12.37
CA THR A 141 -3.49 3.59 10.91
C THR A 141 -2.57 2.46 10.46
N ALA A 142 -1.45 2.23 11.17
CA ALA A 142 -0.51 1.17 10.86
C ALA A 142 -1.11 -0.24 11.06
N ALA A 143 -1.85 -0.44 12.15
CA ALA A 143 -2.61 -1.66 12.43
C ALA A 143 -3.63 -1.95 11.32
N PHE A 144 -4.40 -0.92 10.93
CA PHE A 144 -5.33 -1.01 9.82
C PHE A 144 -4.64 -1.41 8.51
N LEU A 145 -3.51 -0.80 8.16
CA LEU A 145 -2.81 -1.13 6.91
C LEU A 145 -2.41 -2.61 6.83
N LEU A 146 -1.93 -3.20 7.94
CA LEU A 146 -1.58 -4.63 7.94
C LEU A 146 -2.80 -5.54 7.72
N VAL A 147 -3.95 -5.20 8.30
CA VAL A 147 -5.20 -5.97 8.09
C VAL A 147 -5.74 -5.76 6.68
N GLN A 148 -5.78 -4.50 6.23
CA GLN A 148 -6.26 -4.12 4.90
C GLN A 148 -5.50 -4.83 3.78
N HIS A 149 -4.22 -5.15 3.99
CA HIS A 149 -3.34 -5.81 3.03
C HIS A 149 -3.27 -7.34 3.19
N ALA A 150 -4.02 -7.92 4.12
CA ALA A 150 -4.15 -9.38 4.27
C ALA A 150 -5.02 -9.99 3.15
N ASP A 151 -4.74 -9.68 1.88
CA ASP A 151 -5.58 -10.01 0.71
C ASP A 151 -5.72 -11.51 0.45
N ARG A 152 -4.74 -12.30 0.93
CA ARG A 152 -4.78 -13.76 0.87
C ARG A 152 -5.53 -14.39 2.04
N ASP A 153 -5.99 -13.58 2.98
CA ASP A 153 -6.74 -14.01 4.15
C ASP A 153 -7.98 -13.13 4.37
N PRO A 154 -8.97 -13.19 3.45
CA PRO A 154 -10.21 -12.42 3.57
C PRO A 154 -11.03 -12.83 4.80
N ALA A 155 -10.83 -14.05 5.33
CA ALA A 155 -11.46 -14.49 6.57
C ALA A 155 -10.94 -13.69 7.76
N PHE A 156 -9.63 -13.44 7.83
CA PHE A 156 -9.04 -12.59 8.86
C PHE A 156 -9.52 -11.13 8.75
N GLN A 157 -9.64 -10.59 7.55
CA GLN A 157 -10.22 -9.24 7.35
C GLN A 157 -11.65 -9.15 7.90
N ALA A 158 -12.48 -10.17 7.61
CA ALA A 158 -13.85 -10.27 8.11
C ALA A 158 -13.91 -10.46 9.64
N GLU A 159 -12.95 -11.18 10.24
CA GLU A 159 -12.85 -11.37 11.69
C GLU A 159 -12.54 -10.05 12.43
N VAL A 160 -11.67 -9.21 11.87
CA VAL A 160 -11.29 -7.92 12.46
C VAL A 160 -12.38 -6.85 12.31
N LEU A 161 -13.19 -6.92 11.25
CA LEU A 161 -14.13 -5.86 10.89
C LEU A 161 -15.10 -5.44 12.03
N PRO A 162 -15.77 -6.35 12.77
CA PRO A 162 -16.67 -5.97 13.87
C PRO A 162 -15.95 -5.29 15.04
N MET A 163 -14.69 -5.69 15.31
CA MET A 163 -13.87 -5.04 16.33
C MET A 163 -13.58 -3.60 15.92
N LEU A 164 -13.19 -3.38 14.66
CA LEU A 164 -12.87 -2.06 14.13
C LEU A 164 -14.11 -1.15 14.07
N GLU A 165 -15.27 -1.70 13.76
CA GLU A 165 -16.56 -1.00 13.81
C GLU A 165 -16.84 -0.43 15.20
N LYS A 166 -16.76 -1.31 16.22
CA LYS A 166 -16.97 -0.92 17.62
C LYS A 166 -15.99 0.18 18.04
N LEU A 167 -14.70 -0.01 17.75
CA LEU A 167 -13.67 0.96 18.11
C LEU A 167 -13.84 2.30 17.39
N ALA A 168 -14.30 2.30 16.14
CA ALA A 168 -14.60 3.53 15.41
C ALA A 168 -15.78 4.29 16.04
N LEU A 169 -16.83 3.59 16.45
CA LEU A 169 -17.98 4.18 17.16
C LEU A 169 -17.59 4.75 18.53
N GLU A 170 -16.62 4.14 19.20
CA GLU A 170 -16.07 4.60 20.49
C GLU A 170 -14.98 5.69 20.34
N GLY A 171 -14.67 6.11 19.10
CA GLY A 171 -13.60 7.08 18.82
C GLY A 171 -12.19 6.57 19.11
N GLN A 172 -12.02 5.25 19.26
CA GLN A 172 -10.75 4.56 19.52
C GLN A 172 -10.05 4.08 18.25
N ALA A 173 -10.71 4.14 17.09
CA ALA A 173 -10.13 3.90 15.77
C ALA A 173 -10.65 4.93 14.76
N ARG A 174 -9.91 5.18 13.68
CA ARG A 174 -10.36 6.12 12.64
C ARG A 174 -11.58 5.54 11.89
N PRO A 175 -12.69 6.28 11.76
CA PRO A 175 -13.86 5.81 10.99
C PRO A 175 -13.53 5.42 9.54
N ALA A 176 -12.60 6.14 8.90
CA ALA A 176 -12.10 5.81 7.56
C ALA A 176 -11.47 4.41 7.48
N ASN A 177 -10.78 3.93 8.53
CA ASN A 177 -10.17 2.60 8.53
C ASN A 177 -11.27 1.51 8.49
N TYR A 178 -12.34 1.67 9.28
CA TYR A 178 -13.51 0.79 9.21
C TYR A 178 -14.15 0.83 7.83
N ALA A 179 -14.39 2.02 7.27
CA ALA A 179 -15.06 2.18 5.99
C ALA A 179 -14.34 1.45 4.84
N LEU A 180 -13.01 1.60 4.78
CA LEU A 180 -12.18 0.94 3.75
C LEU A 180 -12.14 -0.57 3.95
N LEU A 181 -12.00 -1.06 5.19
CA LEU A 181 -12.02 -2.50 5.48
C LEU A 181 -13.38 -3.12 5.18
N PHE A 182 -14.48 -2.42 5.50
CA PHE A 182 -15.84 -2.86 5.21
C PHE A 182 -16.00 -3.14 3.71
N ASP A 183 -15.59 -2.20 2.88
CA ASP A 183 -15.71 -2.34 1.43
C ASP A 183 -14.82 -3.48 0.90
N ARG A 184 -13.62 -3.69 1.46
CA ARG A 184 -12.74 -4.82 1.12
C ARG A 184 -13.42 -6.16 1.42
N VAL A 185 -14.01 -6.30 2.61
CA VAL A 185 -14.74 -7.49 3.04
C VAL A 185 -15.99 -7.71 2.18
N ALA A 186 -16.77 -6.65 1.91
CA ALA A 186 -17.94 -6.73 1.05
C ALA A 186 -17.58 -7.21 -0.36
N HIS A 187 -16.50 -6.66 -0.94
CA HIS A 187 -16.00 -7.08 -2.24
C HIS A 187 -15.57 -8.55 -2.24
N ALA A 188 -14.81 -9.00 -1.24
CA ALA A 188 -14.41 -10.41 -1.11
C ALA A 188 -15.62 -11.36 -0.98
N GLN A 189 -16.70 -10.89 -0.34
CA GLN A 189 -17.97 -11.61 -0.19
C GLN A 189 -18.93 -11.44 -1.38
N LYS A 190 -18.51 -10.76 -2.46
CA LYS A 190 -19.34 -10.46 -3.64
C LYS A 190 -20.66 -9.74 -3.29
N ARG A 191 -20.59 -8.87 -2.29
CA ARG A 191 -21.70 -7.99 -1.86
C ARG A 191 -21.44 -6.56 -2.33
N PRO A 192 -22.51 -5.76 -2.54
CA PRO A 192 -22.37 -4.33 -2.72
C PRO A 192 -21.60 -3.71 -1.54
N GLN A 193 -20.70 -2.79 -1.86
CA GLN A 193 -19.89 -2.08 -0.87
C GLN A 193 -20.62 -0.82 -0.38
N ARG A 194 -20.28 -0.30 0.79
CA ARG A 194 -21.03 0.81 1.39
C ARG A 194 -20.42 2.17 1.06
N TYR A 195 -19.10 2.25 0.99
CA TYR A 195 -18.36 3.51 0.88
C TYR A 195 -17.65 3.69 -0.46
N GLY A 196 -17.69 2.70 -1.36
CA GLY A 196 -17.22 2.85 -2.73
C GLY A 196 -15.70 3.03 -2.83
N SER A 197 -14.91 2.23 -2.10
CA SER A 197 -13.43 2.28 -2.13
C SER A 197 -12.77 1.16 -2.93
N GLN A 198 -13.49 0.06 -3.21
CA GLN A 198 -13.03 -1.01 -4.10
C GLN A 198 -13.54 -0.74 -5.51
N GLY A 199 -12.70 -0.96 -6.52
CA GLY A 199 -13.05 -0.64 -7.89
C GLY A 199 -12.00 -1.07 -8.89
N ARG A 200 -12.17 -0.60 -10.12
CA ARG A 200 -11.31 -0.93 -11.26
C ARG A 200 -11.04 0.29 -12.10
N CYS A 201 -9.96 0.26 -12.87
CA CYS A 201 -9.74 1.19 -13.95
C CYS A 201 -10.54 0.71 -15.17
N ASN A 202 -11.39 1.58 -15.73
CA ASN A 202 -12.05 1.32 -16.99
C ASN A 202 -11.10 1.53 -18.19
N ASP A 203 -11.59 1.27 -19.40
CA ASP A 203 -10.77 1.34 -20.62
C ASP A 203 -10.27 2.76 -20.97
N THR A 204 -10.91 3.79 -20.41
CA THR A 204 -10.50 5.19 -20.56
C THR A 204 -9.45 5.63 -19.53
N GLY A 205 -9.01 4.71 -18.65
CA GLY A 205 -8.05 5.03 -17.59
C GLY A 205 -8.66 5.82 -16.43
N VAL A 206 -9.98 5.77 -16.27
CA VAL A 206 -10.68 6.35 -15.12
C VAL A 206 -11.03 5.23 -14.15
N TRP A 207 -10.77 5.46 -12.86
CA TRP A 207 -11.17 4.56 -11.80
C TRP A 207 -12.68 4.69 -11.54
N GLU A 208 -13.38 3.56 -11.42
CA GLU A 208 -14.78 3.50 -11.03
C GLU A 208 -14.97 2.49 -9.89
N PRO A 209 -15.84 2.76 -8.91
CA PRO A 209 -16.14 1.82 -7.85
C PRO A 209 -16.91 0.61 -8.40
N PHE A 210 -16.73 -0.55 -7.78
CA PHE A 210 -17.68 -1.65 -7.94
C PHE A 210 -19.04 -1.29 -7.35
N GLU A 211 -20.05 -2.13 -7.57
CA GLU A 211 -21.43 -1.94 -7.08
C GLU A 211 -21.48 -1.49 -5.62
N THR A 212 -22.22 -0.41 -5.36
CA THR A 212 -22.44 0.16 -4.02
C THR A 212 -23.87 -0.06 -3.55
N GLU A 213 -24.09 -0.21 -2.25
CA GLU A 213 -25.43 -0.42 -1.64
C GLU A 213 -26.48 0.61 -2.12
N ASP A 214 -26.11 1.90 -2.19
CA ASP A 214 -26.94 2.96 -2.77
C ASP A 214 -26.04 4.11 -3.28
N PRO A 215 -25.89 4.29 -4.61
CA PRO A 215 -25.08 5.36 -5.20
C PRO A 215 -25.58 6.77 -4.85
N ALA A 216 -26.89 6.97 -4.68
CA ALA A 216 -27.48 8.31 -4.50
C ALA A 216 -27.09 8.95 -3.15
N THR A 217 -26.83 8.13 -2.13
CA THR A 217 -26.43 8.56 -0.79
C THR A 217 -24.97 8.24 -0.45
N LEU A 218 -24.16 7.86 -1.45
CA LEU A 218 -22.77 7.44 -1.27
C LEU A 218 -21.91 8.52 -0.59
N ASP A 219 -21.92 9.75 -1.11
CA ASP A 219 -21.11 10.84 -0.56
C ASP A 219 -21.51 11.24 0.85
N GLN A 220 -22.80 11.08 1.21
CA GLN A 220 -23.27 11.31 2.57
C GLN A 220 -22.64 10.27 3.53
N ARG A 221 -22.63 8.99 3.15
CA ARG A 221 -21.96 7.93 3.93
C ARG A 221 -20.45 8.10 3.99
N ARG A 222 -19.82 8.58 2.91
CA ARG A 222 -18.37 8.85 2.88
C ARG A 222 -18.01 10.00 3.83
N ALA A 223 -18.82 11.05 3.86
CA ALA A 223 -18.62 12.19 4.75
C ALA A 223 -18.69 11.80 6.24
N THR A 224 -19.60 10.90 6.65
CA THR A 224 -19.66 10.44 8.06
C THR A 224 -18.42 9.68 8.49
N MET A 225 -17.67 9.11 7.54
CA MET A 225 -16.43 8.38 7.77
C MET A 225 -15.17 9.24 7.57
N GLY A 226 -15.33 10.52 7.25
CA GLY A 226 -14.22 11.42 6.92
C GLY A 226 -13.49 11.06 5.62
N LEU A 227 -14.17 10.36 4.71
CA LEU A 227 -13.67 10.08 3.36
C LEU A 227 -14.01 11.25 2.42
N PRO A 228 -13.16 11.55 1.43
CA PRO A 228 -13.47 12.57 0.42
C PRO A 228 -14.67 12.12 -0.44
N PRO A 229 -15.34 13.03 -1.15
CA PRO A 229 -16.34 12.68 -2.16
C PRO A 229 -15.84 11.60 -3.14
N GLU A 230 -16.74 10.78 -3.67
CA GLU A 230 -16.41 9.69 -4.59
C GLU A 230 -15.64 10.20 -5.80
N ALA A 231 -16.06 11.31 -6.40
CA ALA A 231 -15.40 11.89 -7.57
C ALA A 231 -13.94 12.30 -7.28
N ASP A 232 -13.67 12.90 -6.11
CA ASP A 232 -12.32 13.29 -5.69
C ASP A 232 -11.44 12.06 -5.44
N TYR A 233 -12.03 11.02 -4.86
CA TYR A 233 -11.35 9.74 -4.67
C TYR A 233 -11.02 9.10 -6.01
N ALA A 234 -12.00 8.97 -6.91
CA ALA A 234 -11.82 8.42 -8.25
C ALA A 234 -10.74 9.18 -9.03
N ALA A 235 -10.71 10.51 -8.97
CA ALA A 235 -9.67 11.33 -9.59
C ALA A 235 -8.26 11.01 -9.03
N SER A 236 -8.15 10.89 -7.70
CA SER A 236 -6.90 10.50 -7.03
C SER A 236 -6.42 9.10 -7.43
N ILE A 237 -7.33 8.11 -7.45
CA ILE A 237 -6.99 6.75 -7.88
C ILE A 237 -6.62 6.72 -9.37
N SER A 238 -7.36 7.44 -10.21
CA SER A 238 -7.10 7.51 -11.65
C SER A 238 -5.70 8.04 -11.93
N ALA A 239 -5.32 9.12 -11.25
CA ALA A 239 -4.01 9.73 -11.39
C ALA A 239 -2.85 8.81 -10.99
N ARG A 240 -3.04 7.99 -9.94
CA ARG A 240 -1.98 7.14 -9.36
C ARG A 240 -1.89 5.73 -9.94
N ALA A 241 -3.01 5.17 -10.42
CA ALA A 241 -3.12 3.74 -10.71
C ALA A 241 -3.72 3.39 -12.08
N CYS A 242 -4.45 4.31 -12.73
CA CYS A 242 -5.15 4.00 -13.98
C CYS A 242 -4.49 4.58 -15.24
N LYS A 243 -3.50 5.48 -15.08
CA LYS A 243 -2.68 5.95 -16.20
C LYS A 243 -1.81 4.80 -16.72
N ARG A 244 -2.15 4.28 -17.90
CA ARG A 244 -1.29 3.36 -18.66
C ARG A 244 -0.11 4.17 -19.21
N GLY A 245 1.08 3.94 -18.68
CA GLY A 245 2.35 4.48 -19.19
C GLY A 245 3.12 3.45 -20.02
#